data_AF-A0A942NK63-F1
#
_entry.id   AF-A0A942NK63-F1
#
_cell.length_a   1.000
_cell.length_b   1.000
_cell.length_c   1.000
_cell.angle_alpha   90.00
_cell.angle_beta   90.00
_cell.angle_gamma   90.00
#
_symmetry.space_group_name_H-M   'P 1'
#
loop_
_entity.id
_entity.type
_entity.pdbx_description
1 polymer ?
#
loop_
_entity_poly.entity_id
_entity_poly.type
_entity_poly.pdbx_seq_one_letter_code
_entity_poly.pdbx_strand_id
1 'polypeptide(L)' 'MRRVPSSLKQGVKSAASCIATVWRSCNGEAAYQRYLAHWRQQHASEGQPMSRKAFFAAETQRKWNGIKRCC' A
#
# COMPACT_ATOMS: atom_id res chain seq x y z
N MET A 1 -16.26 21.06 31.72
CA MET A 1 -15.55 20.16 30.76
C MET A 1 -16.39 18.91 30.51
N ARG A 2 -16.98 18.73 29.31
CA ARG A 2 -17.80 17.53 29.01
C ARG A 2 -16.87 16.35 28.71
N ARG A 3 -16.82 15.33 29.58
CA ARG A 3 -16.11 14.08 29.32
C ARG A 3 -16.90 13.26 28.31
N VAL A 4 -16.29 12.98 27.16
CA VAL A 4 -16.88 12.12 26.12
C VAL A 4 -16.88 10.66 26.61
N PRO A 5 -18.02 9.95 26.59
CA PRO A 5 -18.10 8.56 27.06
C PRO A 5 -17.20 7.63 26.24
N SER A 6 -16.58 6.64 26.90
CA SER A 6 -15.60 5.72 26.32
C SER A 6 -16.14 4.86 25.18
N SER A 7 -17.45 4.56 25.17
CA SER A 7 -18.08 3.78 24.09
C SER A 7 -18.14 4.53 22.75
N LEU A 8 -18.31 5.86 22.78
CA LEU A 8 -18.21 6.71 21.60
C LEU A 8 -16.79 6.66 21.01
N LYS A 9 -15.77 6.62 21.89
CA LYS A 9 -14.37 6.51 21.47
C LYS A 9 -14.04 5.14 20.86
N GLN A 10 -14.72 4.08 21.30
CA GLN A 10 -14.57 2.73 20.72
C GLN A 10 -15.19 2.63 19.32
N GLY A 11 -16.38 3.19 19.11
CA GLY A 11 -17.03 3.21 17.79
C GLY A 11 -16.21 3.93 16.71
N VAL A 12 -15.61 5.07 17.05
CA VAL A 12 -14.75 5.83 16.12
C VAL A 12 -13.46 5.08 15.77
N LYS A 13 -12.86 4.36 16.73
CA LYS A 13 -11.67 3.53 16.48
C LYS A 13 -11.97 2.39 15.51
N SER A 14 -13.13 1.74 15.65
CA SER A 14 -13.54 0.64 14.77
C SER A 14 -13.82 1.13 13.35
N ALA A 15 -14.51 2.26 13.18
CA ALA A 15 -14.76 2.85 11.86
C ALA A 15 -13.46 3.30 11.17
N ALA A 16 -12.53 3.92 11.91
CA ALA A 16 -11.22 4.31 11.39
C ALA A 16 -10.39 3.10 10.91
N SER A 17 -10.51 1.94 11.58
CA SER A 17 -9.84 0.70 11.19
C SER A 17 -10.34 0.16 9.84
N CYS A 18 -11.66 0.20 9.60
CA CYS A 18 -12.24 -0.21 8.32
C CYS A 18 -11.81 0.71 7.17
N ILE A 19 -11.86 2.03 7.38
CA ILE A 19 -11.42 3.02 6.38
C ILE A 19 -9.95 2.82 6.03
N ALA A 20 -9.08 2.64 7.03
CA ALA A 20 -7.66 2.39 6.80
C ALA A 20 -7.41 1.08 6.02
N THR A 21 -8.22 0.06 6.25
CA THR A 21 -8.10 -1.23 5.56
C THR A 21 -8.54 -1.12 4.10
N VAL A 22 -9.68 -0.47 3.84
CA VAL A 22 -10.15 -0.18 2.47
C VAL A 22 -9.13 0.68 1.73
N TRP A 23 -8.60 1.73 2.38
CA TRP A 23 -7.59 2.60 1.80
C TRP A 23 -6.31 1.85 1.40
N ARG A 24 -5.81 0.94 2.26
CA ARG A 24 -4.64 0.11 1.95
C ARG A 24 -4.88 -0.84 0.77
N SER A 25 -6.08 -1.40 0.66
CA SER A 25 -6.45 -2.25 -0.47
C SER A 25 -6.56 -1.46 -1.78
N CYS A 26 -7.15 -0.25 -1.76
CA CYS A 26 -7.36 0.56 -2.95
C CYS A 26 -6.09 1.27 -3.45
N ASN A 27 -5.19 1.71 -2.56
CA ASN A 27 -3.98 2.47 -2.94
C ASN A 27 -2.80 1.60 -3.42
N GLY A 28 -3.01 0.29 -3.58
CA GLY A 28 -1.94 -0.60 -4.04
C GLY A 28 -0.88 -0.93 -3.01
N GLU A 29 -1.09 -0.62 -1.72
CA GLU A 29 -0.20 -1.06 -0.63
C GLU A 29 -0.06 -2.59 -0.62
N ALA A 30 -1.17 -3.29 -0.90
CA ALA A 30 -1.20 -4.74 -1.05
C ALA A 30 -0.24 -5.25 -2.14
N ALA A 31 -0.02 -4.49 -3.23
CA ALA A 31 0.90 -4.89 -4.30
C ALA A 31 2.36 -4.83 -3.82
N TYR A 32 2.73 -3.78 -3.07
CA TYR A 32 4.08 -3.66 -2.52
C TYR A 32 4.36 -4.74 -1.47
N GLN A 33 3.37 -5.10 -0.63
CA GLN A 33 3.52 -6.21 0.33
C GLN A 33 3.71 -7.56 -0.37
N ARG A 34 2.97 -7.81 -1.46
CA ARG A 34 3.16 -9.02 -2.28
C ARG A 34 4.55 -9.06 -2.93
N TYR A 35 5.05 -7.92 -3.41
CA TYR A 35 6.41 -7.80 -3.91
C TYR A 35 7.44 -8.15 -2.83
N LEU A 36 7.31 -7.60 -1.62
CA LEU A 36 8.22 -7.93 -0.51
C LEU A 36 8.20 -9.41 -0.13
N ALA A 37 7.02 -10.03 -0.10
CA ALA A 37 6.89 -11.46 0.17
C ALA A 37 7.61 -12.30 -0.90
N HIS A 38 7.39 -12.01 -2.18
CA HIS A 38 8.07 -12.67 -3.29
C HIS A 38 9.58 -12.44 -3.25
N TRP A 39 10.02 -11.19 -3.02
CA TRP A 39 11.43 -10.84 -2.94
C TRP A 39 12.14 -11.58 -1.81
N ARG A 40 11.52 -11.68 -0.62
CA ARG A 40 12.07 -12.46 0.49
C ARG A 40 12.16 -13.96 0.20
N GLN A 41 11.27 -14.49 -0.64
CA GLN A 41 11.27 -15.92 -0.98
C GLN A 41 12.29 -16.25 -2.07
N GLN A 42 12.48 -15.37 -3.04
CA GLN A 42 13.27 -15.68 -4.25
C GLN A 42 14.59 -14.92 -4.35
N HIS A 43 14.69 -13.75 -3.73
CA HIS A 43 15.79 -12.79 -3.92
C HIS A 43 16.43 -12.35 -2.60
N ALA A 44 16.15 -13.04 -1.48
CA ALA A 44 16.68 -12.65 -0.17
C ALA A 44 18.22 -12.62 -0.12
N SER A 45 18.90 -13.41 -0.93
CA SER A 45 20.36 -13.42 -1.06
C SER A 45 20.92 -12.35 -1.99
N GLU A 46 20.07 -11.65 -2.74
CA GLU A 46 20.49 -10.68 -3.78
C GLU A 46 20.68 -9.25 -3.25
N GLY A 47 20.39 -9.00 -1.97
CA GLY A 47 20.71 -7.72 -1.32
C GLY A 47 19.53 -7.10 -0.58
N GLN A 48 19.09 -5.91 -0.98
CA GLN A 48 17.96 -5.22 -0.37
C GLN A 48 16.80 -5.05 -1.37
N PRO A 49 15.54 -5.17 -0.92
CA PRO A 49 14.39 -4.92 -1.78
C PRO A 49 14.33 -3.46 -2.20
N MET A 50 13.67 -3.20 -3.33
CA MET A 50 13.40 -1.83 -3.78
C MET A 50 12.57 -1.07 -2.76
N SER A 51 12.84 0.24 -2.63
CA SER A 51 11.97 1.12 -1.85
C SER A 51 10.57 1.18 -2.44
N ARG A 52 9.56 1.45 -1.60
CA ARG A 52 8.15 1.61 -2.01
C ARG A 52 8.00 2.56 -3.20
N LYS A 53 8.67 3.72 -3.16
CA LYS A 53 8.64 4.71 -4.23
C LYS A 53 9.24 4.16 -5.54
N ALA A 54 10.38 3.48 -5.45
CA ALA A 54 11.04 2.89 -6.61
C ALA A 54 10.20 1.77 -7.24
N PHE A 55 9.56 0.92 -6.44
CA PHE A 55 8.64 -0.11 -6.92
C PHE A 55 7.49 0.47 -7.73
N PHE A 56 6.79 1.48 -7.20
CA PHE A 56 5.67 2.10 -7.92
C PHE A 56 6.11 2.88 -9.17
N ALA A 57 7.29 3.51 -9.14
CA ALA A 57 7.85 4.15 -10.33
C ALA A 57 8.17 3.12 -11.42
N ALA A 58 8.79 2.00 -11.07
CA ALA A 58 9.09 0.91 -12.00
C ALA A 58 7.82 0.24 -12.57
N GLU A 59 6.80 0.01 -11.73
CA GLU A 59 5.50 -0.51 -12.17
C GLU A 59 4.76 0.47 -13.09
N THR A 60 4.81 1.77 -12.78
CA THR A 60 4.23 2.81 -13.64
C THR A 60 4.96 2.83 -14.97
N GLN A 61 6.28 2.80 -14.96
CA GLN A 61 7.07 2.71 -16.18
C GLN A 61 6.72 1.42 -16.94
N ARG A 62 6.68 0.23 -16.33
CA ARG A 62 6.28 -1.01 -17.04
C ARG A 62 4.90 -0.91 -17.67
N LYS A 63 3.94 -0.30 -16.99
CA LYS A 63 2.55 -0.21 -17.46
C LYS A 63 2.36 0.84 -18.56
N TRP A 64 3.08 1.95 -18.48
CA TRP A 64 2.85 3.12 -19.33
C TRP A 64 3.95 3.37 -20.36
N ASN A 65 5.13 2.79 -20.19
CA ASN A 65 6.20 2.86 -21.18
C ASN A 65 5.80 2.01 -22.39
N GLY A 66 5.74 2.63 -23.57
CA GLY A 66 5.27 2.00 -24.79
C GLY A 66 3.83 2.38 -25.19
N ILE A 67 3.07 3.09 -24.35
CA ILE A 67 1.84 3.76 -24.78
C ILE A 67 2.24 5.01 -25.58
N LYS A 68 2.53 4.81 -26.86
CA LYS A 68 2.65 5.89 -27.83
C LYS A 68 1.23 6.30 -28.21
N ARG A 69 0.66 7.27 -27.49
CA ARG A 69 -0.47 8.02 -28.05
C ARG A 69 0.10 8.88 -29.16
N CYS A 70 0.08 8.37 -30.39
CA CYS A 70 -0.12 9.28 -31.50
C CYS A 70 -1.59 9.73 -31.39
N CYS A 71 -1.82 11.01 -31.64
CA CYS A 71 -2.99 11.83 -31.28
C CYS A 71 -2.90 12.43 -29.88
#